data_AF-A0A7S0EH30-F1
#
_entry.id   AF-A0A7S0EH30-F1
#
_cell.length_a   1.000
_cell.length_b   1.000
_cell.length_c   1.000
_cell.angle_alpha   90.00
_cell.angle_beta   90.00
_cell.angle_gamma   90.00
#
_symmetry.space_group_name_H-M   'P 1'
#
loop_
_entity.id
_entity.type
_entity.pdbx_description
1 polymer ?
#
loop_
_entity_poly.entity_id
_entity_poly.type
_entity_poly.pdbx_seq_one_letter_code
_entity_poly.pdbx_strand_id
1 'polypeptide(L)'
;GEGGGNGGGEGEGGEGEGGGDDEEEGGDDDDAEEGEASDEADDLELAFQCFEVARLAYEEKPGEKLPLAEVLECLGEVHMENEHWTDAVSEFERSLSIKKGVLPAGDRQLAHLHFLMAQASVAHMDDLLRDPDADRGGDPADGSSSSAMTPEATAAAAATQRAQARSHYEACAEVFELRLQLLTQSAAPAAAAADAHPII
;
A
#
# COMPACT_ATOMS: atom_id res chain seq x y z
N GLY A 1 10.70 -7.29 -58.30
CA GLY A 1 10.19 -6.06 -57.67
C GLY A 1 10.48 -6.15 -56.20
N GLU A 2 10.13 -5.15 -55.41
CA GLU A 2 9.56 -3.83 -55.74
C GLU A 2 10.67 -2.79 -56.10
N GLY A 3 10.42 -1.52 -56.43
CA GLY A 3 9.17 -0.84 -56.79
C GLY A 3 9.00 0.53 -56.12
N GLY A 4 9.16 1.62 -56.88
CA GLY A 4 9.07 3.01 -56.39
C GLY A 4 10.35 3.50 -55.69
N GLY A 5 10.60 4.80 -55.56
CA GLY A 5 9.89 5.96 -56.13
C GLY A 5 10.41 7.27 -55.52
N ASN A 6 10.90 8.21 -56.33
CA ASN A 6 11.42 9.50 -55.85
C ASN A 6 10.91 10.63 -56.75
N GLY A 7 10.41 11.72 -56.16
CA GLY A 7 9.92 12.88 -56.90
C GLY A 7 9.26 13.95 -56.01
N GLY A 8 9.43 15.21 -56.40
CA GLY A 8 8.99 16.39 -55.65
C GLY A 8 10.01 16.86 -54.62
N GLY A 9 10.35 18.14 -54.53
CA GLY A 9 9.98 19.24 -55.42
C GLY A 9 10.39 20.59 -54.82
N GLU A 10 11.20 21.37 -55.53
CA GLU A 10 11.63 22.70 -55.10
C GLU A 10 10.56 23.75 -55.43
N GLY A 11 10.38 24.74 -54.56
CA GLY A 11 9.40 25.82 -54.71
C GLY A 11 9.77 27.04 -53.89
N GLU A 12 10.43 28.01 -54.53
CA GLU A 12 10.76 29.32 -53.95
C GLU A 12 9.58 30.31 -54.08
N GLY A 13 9.62 31.40 -53.30
CA GLY A 13 8.85 32.63 -53.58
C GLY A 13 8.05 33.16 -52.38
N GLY A 14 8.46 34.30 -51.81
CA GLY A 14 7.73 34.99 -50.74
C GLY A 14 7.99 36.51 -50.68
N GLU A 15 6.89 37.27 -50.51
CA GLU A 15 6.72 38.73 -50.27
C GLU A 15 5.42 38.88 -49.42
N GLY A 16 5.08 39.93 -48.65
CA GLY A 16 5.58 41.32 -48.51
C GLY A 16 4.50 42.32 -48.96
N GLU A 17 3.91 43.23 -48.18
CA GLU A 17 3.97 43.65 -46.75
C GLU A 17 2.52 44.10 -46.32
N GLY A 18 2.12 44.56 -45.12
CA GLY A 18 2.73 44.88 -43.82
C GLY A 18 1.77 45.74 -42.95
N GLY A 19 1.93 45.77 -41.61
CA GLY A 19 1.04 46.47 -40.64
C GLY A 19 -0.17 45.62 -40.18
N GLY A 20 -0.82 45.82 -39.02
CA GLY A 20 -0.72 46.90 -38.00
C GLY A 20 -2.11 47.56 -37.77
N ASP A 21 -2.55 48.03 -36.59
CA ASP A 21 -2.07 48.08 -35.18
C ASP A 21 -3.37 48.35 -34.32
N ASP A 22 -3.59 48.09 -33.00
CA ASP A 22 -2.91 47.48 -31.83
C ASP A 22 -4.01 47.16 -30.73
N GLU A 23 -3.66 46.82 -29.47
CA GLU A 23 -4.53 46.64 -28.24
C GLU A 23 -5.37 45.31 -28.18
N GLU A 24 -5.56 44.57 -27.07
CA GLU A 24 -5.81 44.86 -25.63
C GLU A 24 -5.18 43.80 -24.65
N GLU A 25 -5.13 44.10 -23.35
CA GLU A 25 -4.73 43.14 -22.29
C GLU A 25 -5.87 42.17 -21.87
N GLY A 26 -5.49 40.96 -21.45
CA GLY A 26 -6.38 39.98 -20.82
C GLY A 26 -5.68 38.65 -20.56
N GLY A 27 -5.22 38.44 -19.33
CA GLY A 27 -4.58 37.19 -18.92
C GLY A 27 -5.57 36.20 -18.29
N ASP A 28 -5.25 34.92 -18.43
CA ASP A 28 -5.28 33.95 -17.33
C ASP A 28 -3.98 33.14 -17.46
N ASP A 29 -3.21 33.04 -16.38
CA ASP A 29 -1.97 32.24 -16.25
C ASP A 29 -2.25 31.06 -15.29
N ASP A 30 -3.50 30.60 -15.31
CA ASP A 30 -4.15 29.64 -14.39
C ASP A 30 -4.58 28.37 -15.14
N ASP A 31 -3.62 27.61 -15.68
CA ASP A 31 -3.82 26.23 -16.19
C ASP A 31 -2.58 25.37 -15.88
N ALA A 32 -2.33 25.15 -14.58
CA ALA A 32 -1.12 24.50 -14.07
C ALA A 32 -1.35 23.60 -12.83
N GLU A 33 -2.61 23.20 -12.55
CA GLU A 33 -3.00 22.40 -11.36
C GLU A 33 -3.99 21.24 -11.69
N GLU A 34 -4.06 20.77 -12.94
CA GLU A 34 -4.75 19.50 -13.31
C GLU A 34 -3.76 18.42 -13.80
N GLY A 35 -2.51 18.43 -13.29
CA GLY A 35 -1.44 17.51 -13.71
C GLY A 35 -1.31 16.24 -12.85
N GLU A 36 -0.88 16.38 -11.60
CA GLU A 36 -0.26 15.27 -10.85
C GLU A 36 -1.24 14.18 -10.36
N ALA A 37 -2.53 14.51 -10.19
CA ALA A 37 -3.54 13.56 -9.69
C ALA A 37 -3.91 12.43 -10.68
N SER A 38 -3.59 12.57 -11.97
CA SER A 38 -3.77 11.48 -12.95
C SER A 38 -2.61 10.48 -12.89
N ASP A 39 -1.38 10.97 -12.72
CA ASP A 39 -0.17 10.15 -12.76
C ASP A 39 -0.08 9.22 -11.53
N GLU A 40 -0.44 9.70 -10.33
CA GLU A 40 -0.38 8.88 -9.10
C GLU A 40 -1.41 7.73 -9.09
N ALA A 41 -2.60 7.95 -9.67
CA ALA A 41 -3.62 6.90 -9.81
C ALA A 41 -3.18 5.81 -10.82
N ASP A 42 -2.62 6.21 -11.96
CA ASP A 42 -2.07 5.30 -12.97
C ASP A 42 -0.85 4.51 -12.43
N ASP A 43 0.04 5.14 -11.67
CA ASP A 43 1.18 4.48 -11.00
C ASP A 43 0.73 3.48 -9.93
N LEU A 44 -0.33 3.78 -9.16
CA LEU A 44 -0.92 2.86 -8.19
C LEU A 44 -1.60 1.65 -8.86
N GLU A 45 -2.31 1.83 -9.98
CA GLU A 45 -2.84 0.69 -10.75
C GLU A 45 -1.70 -0.17 -11.32
N LEU A 46 -0.67 0.47 -11.88
CA LEU A 46 0.52 -0.23 -12.41
C LEU A 46 1.25 -1.01 -11.31
N ALA A 47 1.40 -0.44 -10.11
CA ALA A 47 1.97 -1.12 -8.96
C ALA A 47 1.13 -2.36 -8.58
N PHE A 48 -0.20 -2.23 -8.47
CA PHE A 48 -1.10 -3.34 -8.19
C PHE A 48 -0.98 -4.46 -9.25
N GLN A 49 -1.03 -4.12 -10.55
CA GLN A 49 -0.87 -5.07 -11.64
C GLN A 49 0.49 -5.81 -11.57
N CYS A 50 1.58 -5.09 -11.29
CA CYS A 50 2.90 -5.68 -11.13
C CYS A 50 2.99 -6.65 -9.94
N PHE A 51 2.41 -6.29 -8.78
CA PHE A 51 2.42 -7.18 -7.61
C PHE A 51 1.46 -8.36 -7.75
N GLU A 52 0.32 -8.23 -8.42
CA GLU A 52 -0.57 -9.37 -8.75
C GLU A 52 0.13 -10.41 -9.64
N VAL A 53 0.83 -9.96 -10.69
CA VAL A 53 1.64 -10.86 -11.54
C VAL A 53 2.74 -11.54 -10.73
N ALA A 54 3.38 -10.82 -9.79
CA ALA A 54 4.37 -11.40 -8.90
C ALA A 54 3.75 -12.43 -7.92
N ARG A 55 2.56 -12.15 -7.36
CA ARG A 55 1.84 -13.03 -6.43
C ARG A 55 1.53 -14.35 -7.10
N LEU A 56 0.88 -14.32 -8.27
CA LEU A 56 0.58 -15.51 -9.06
C LEU A 56 1.85 -16.31 -9.38
N ALA A 57 2.93 -15.62 -9.78
CA ALA A 57 4.22 -16.26 -10.07
C ALA A 57 4.93 -16.84 -8.83
N TYR A 58 4.54 -16.50 -7.60
CA TYR A 58 5.06 -17.13 -6.37
C TYR A 58 4.10 -18.16 -5.76
N GLU A 59 2.79 -18.06 -6.00
CA GLU A 59 1.82 -19.09 -5.59
C GLU A 59 2.09 -20.45 -6.28
N GLU A 60 2.61 -20.45 -7.52
CA GLU A 60 3.10 -21.65 -8.20
C GLU A 60 4.41 -22.23 -7.62
N LYS A 61 5.09 -21.52 -6.71
CA LYS A 61 6.42 -21.87 -6.17
C LYS A 61 6.37 -22.19 -4.67
N PRO A 62 5.95 -23.41 -4.26
CA PRO A 62 5.71 -23.75 -2.84
C PRO A 62 6.95 -23.70 -1.90
N GLY A 63 8.15 -23.50 -2.44
CA GLY A 63 9.36 -23.20 -1.67
C GLY A 63 9.57 -21.71 -1.35
N GLU A 64 9.09 -20.80 -2.21
CA GLU A 64 9.35 -19.36 -2.15
C GLU A 64 8.34 -18.61 -1.27
N LYS A 65 8.12 -19.12 -0.06
CA LYS A 65 7.09 -18.63 0.86
C LYS A 65 7.33 -17.22 1.37
N LEU A 66 8.57 -16.84 1.64
CA LEU A 66 8.88 -15.47 2.11
C LEU A 66 8.71 -14.44 0.98
N PRO A 67 9.21 -14.64 -0.25
CA PRO A 67 8.88 -13.78 -1.39
C PRO A 67 7.37 -13.64 -1.65
N LEU A 68 6.58 -14.71 -1.53
CA LEU A 68 5.12 -14.60 -1.63
C LEU A 68 4.54 -13.68 -0.54
N ALA A 69 5.01 -13.82 0.70
CA ALA A 69 4.56 -12.98 1.81
C ALA A 69 5.05 -11.52 1.70
N GLU A 70 6.21 -11.28 1.10
CA GLU A 70 6.73 -9.94 0.80
C GLU A 70 5.88 -9.26 -0.29
N VAL A 71 5.47 -9.99 -1.34
CA VAL A 71 4.53 -9.45 -2.35
C VAL A 71 3.14 -9.14 -1.76
N LEU A 72 2.63 -9.99 -0.86
CA LEU A 72 1.38 -9.75 -0.14
C LEU A 72 1.48 -8.55 0.83
N GLU A 73 2.66 -8.24 1.34
CA GLU A 73 2.94 -7.03 2.15
C GLU A 73 2.84 -5.78 1.26
N CYS A 74 3.47 -5.79 0.07
CA CYS A 74 3.38 -4.70 -0.90
C CYS A 74 1.96 -4.51 -1.48
N LEU A 75 1.20 -5.58 -1.74
CA LEU A 75 -0.22 -5.46 -2.12
C LEU A 75 -1.03 -4.78 -1.02
N GLY A 76 -0.78 -5.14 0.25
CA GLY A 76 -1.43 -4.50 1.39
C GLY A 76 -1.12 -3.01 1.49
N GLU A 77 0.11 -2.59 1.22
CA GLU A 77 0.50 -1.18 1.17
C GLU A 77 -0.16 -0.44 -0.01
N VAL A 78 -0.18 -1.01 -1.23
CA VAL A 78 -0.90 -0.41 -2.37
C VAL A 78 -2.40 -0.27 -2.10
N HIS A 79 -3.02 -1.24 -1.41
CA HIS A 79 -4.41 -1.10 -0.96
C HIS A 79 -4.58 -0.01 0.13
N MET A 80 -3.57 0.28 0.96
CA MET A 80 -3.65 1.40 1.91
C MET A 80 -3.61 2.76 1.21
N GLU A 81 -2.72 2.97 0.25
CA GLU A 81 -2.61 4.27 -0.45
C GLU A 81 -3.83 4.54 -1.34
N ASN A 82 -4.51 3.50 -1.84
CA ASN A 82 -5.81 3.61 -2.53
C ASN A 82 -7.04 3.74 -1.57
N GLU A 83 -6.84 3.94 -0.27
CA GLU A 83 -7.89 3.93 0.77
C GLU A 83 -8.75 2.63 0.83
N HIS A 84 -8.32 1.53 0.20
CA HIS A 84 -8.97 0.21 0.20
C HIS A 84 -8.66 -0.59 1.49
N TRP A 85 -9.01 -0.01 2.64
CA TRP A 85 -8.58 -0.46 3.97
C TRP A 85 -8.88 -1.93 4.33
N THR A 86 -10.01 -2.48 3.84
CA THR A 86 -10.39 -3.89 4.10
C THR A 86 -9.46 -4.88 3.43
N ASP A 87 -9.05 -4.54 2.22
CA ASP A 87 -8.29 -5.43 1.34
C ASP A 87 -6.82 -5.36 1.74
N ALA A 88 -6.34 -4.17 2.14
CA ALA A 88 -5.06 -4.00 2.82
C ALA A 88 -4.89 -4.96 4.01
N VAL A 89 -5.88 -4.99 4.92
CA VAL A 89 -5.85 -5.90 6.08
C VAL A 89 -5.90 -7.37 5.66
N SER A 90 -6.68 -7.73 4.63
CA SER A 90 -6.71 -9.09 4.07
C SER A 90 -5.31 -9.54 3.60
N GLU A 91 -4.62 -8.72 2.81
CA GLU A 91 -3.32 -9.08 2.26
C GLU A 91 -2.22 -9.11 3.36
N PHE A 92 -2.28 -8.21 4.34
CA PHE A 92 -1.43 -8.30 5.54
C PHE A 92 -1.71 -9.55 6.37
N GLU A 93 -2.97 -9.99 6.54
CA GLU A 93 -3.29 -11.25 7.24
C GLU A 93 -2.78 -12.48 6.47
N ARG A 94 -2.91 -12.50 5.14
CA ARG A 94 -2.32 -13.55 4.28
C ARG A 94 -0.80 -13.60 4.42
N SER A 95 -0.13 -12.45 4.34
CA SER A 95 1.32 -12.33 4.57
C SER A 95 1.71 -12.84 5.96
N LEU A 96 1.00 -12.39 7.00
CA LEU A 96 1.28 -12.74 8.39
C LEU A 96 1.09 -14.23 8.67
N SER A 97 0.09 -14.86 8.06
CA SER A 97 -0.14 -16.30 8.12
C SER A 97 1.06 -17.08 7.57
N ILE A 98 1.59 -16.65 6.42
CA ILE A 98 2.78 -17.27 5.81
C ILE A 98 4.04 -16.99 6.64
N LYS A 99 4.29 -15.74 7.05
CA LYS A 99 5.48 -15.37 7.85
C LYS A 99 5.49 -16.07 9.21
N LYS A 100 4.34 -16.23 9.89
CA LYS A 100 4.22 -17.05 11.13
C LYS A 100 4.52 -18.55 10.91
N GLY A 101 4.36 -19.05 9.68
CA GLY A 101 4.69 -20.43 9.31
C GLY A 101 6.16 -20.67 8.94
N VAL A 102 7.01 -19.63 8.89
CA VAL A 102 8.41 -19.73 8.43
C VAL A 102 9.40 -19.01 9.36
N LEU A 103 9.03 -17.86 9.93
CA LEU A 103 9.90 -17.04 10.78
C LEU A 103 9.79 -17.42 12.27
N PRO A 104 10.83 -17.15 13.08
CA PRO A 104 10.72 -17.22 14.54
C PRO A 104 9.64 -16.27 15.06
N ALA A 105 8.93 -16.65 16.13
CA ALA A 105 7.84 -15.86 16.71
C ALA A 105 8.26 -14.45 17.22
N GLY A 106 9.55 -14.24 17.49
CA GLY A 106 10.13 -12.94 17.81
C GLY A 106 10.74 -12.20 16.61
N ASP A 107 10.36 -12.53 15.36
CA ASP A 107 10.88 -11.80 14.21
C ASP A 107 10.23 -10.44 13.99
N ARG A 108 11.04 -9.44 13.64
CA ARG A 108 10.61 -8.05 13.44
C ARG A 108 9.55 -7.90 12.33
N GLN A 109 9.53 -8.80 11.34
CA GLN A 109 8.52 -8.77 10.28
C GLN A 109 7.10 -9.08 10.81
N LEU A 110 6.99 -9.91 11.85
CA LEU A 110 5.70 -10.19 12.48
C LEU A 110 5.17 -8.97 13.24
N ALA A 111 6.06 -8.18 13.85
CA ALA A 111 5.72 -6.89 14.45
C ALA A 111 5.38 -5.84 13.39
N HIS A 112 6.07 -5.84 12.25
CA HIS A 112 5.81 -4.89 11.15
C HIS A 112 4.41 -5.06 10.55
N LEU A 113 3.99 -6.29 10.24
CA LEU A 113 2.64 -6.56 9.74
C LEU A 113 1.55 -6.20 10.76
N HIS A 114 1.80 -6.46 12.05
CA HIS A 114 0.91 -5.98 13.12
C HIS A 114 0.89 -4.45 13.22
N PHE A 115 2.00 -3.76 12.95
CA PHE A 115 2.00 -2.29 12.86
C PHE A 115 1.23 -1.77 11.64
N LEU A 116 1.39 -2.39 10.46
CA LEU A 116 0.69 -2.01 9.22
C LEU A 116 -0.84 -2.20 9.34
N MET A 117 -1.31 -3.37 9.82
CA MET A 117 -2.74 -3.58 10.09
C MET A 117 -3.29 -2.59 11.14
N ALA A 118 -2.48 -2.18 12.11
CA ALA A 118 -2.87 -1.15 13.06
C ALA A 118 -2.99 0.24 12.41
N GLN A 119 -2.09 0.59 11.48
CA GLN A 119 -2.19 1.83 10.70
C GLN A 119 -3.40 1.81 9.76
N ALA A 120 -3.63 0.74 9.00
CA ALA A 120 -4.83 0.58 8.16
C ALA A 120 -6.12 0.73 8.98
N SER A 121 -6.17 0.12 10.18
CA SER A 121 -7.29 0.27 11.11
C SER A 121 -7.47 1.72 11.61
N VAL A 122 -6.39 2.48 11.82
CA VAL A 122 -6.47 3.91 12.20
C VAL A 122 -6.92 4.76 11.01
N ALA A 123 -6.35 4.57 9.83
CA ALA A 123 -6.72 5.33 8.63
C ALA A 123 -8.19 5.09 8.25
N HIS A 124 -8.68 3.85 8.32
CA HIS A 124 -10.10 3.52 8.15
C HIS A 124 -11.00 4.16 9.23
N MET A 125 -10.56 4.17 10.50
CA MET A 125 -11.28 4.88 11.56
C MET A 125 -11.37 6.39 11.28
N ASP A 126 -10.28 6.98 10.80
CA ASP A 126 -10.22 8.42 10.52
C ASP A 126 -10.99 8.78 9.25
N ASP A 127 -11.00 7.95 8.19
CA ASP A 127 -11.91 8.10 7.05
C ASP A 127 -13.38 8.06 7.49
N LEU A 128 -13.79 7.04 8.26
CA LEU A 128 -15.15 6.90 8.77
C LEU A 128 -15.61 8.16 9.54
N LEU A 129 -14.67 8.91 10.12
CA LEU A 129 -14.94 10.16 10.85
C LEU A 129 -14.72 11.43 10.01
N ARG A 130 -14.00 11.36 8.89
CA ARG A 130 -13.69 12.46 7.94
C ARG A 130 -14.96 12.97 7.26
N ASP A 131 -15.74 12.06 6.69
CA ASP A 131 -17.04 12.34 6.10
C ASP A 131 -18.02 11.18 6.39
N PRO A 132 -18.96 11.32 7.35
CA PRO A 132 -19.89 10.26 7.69
C PRO A 132 -20.94 10.00 6.60
N ASP A 133 -21.19 10.97 5.71
CA ASP A 133 -22.19 10.90 4.65
C ASP A 133 -21.61 10.48 3.29
N ALA A 134 -20.28 10.39 3.16
CA ALA A 134 -19.58 9.96 1.95
C ALA A 134 -20.04 8.58 1.44
N ASP A 135 -20.23 8.50 0.11
CA ASP A 135 -20.50 7.26 -0.60
C ASP A 135 -19.21 6.44 -0.73
N ARG A 136 -19.02 5.53 0.24
CA ARG A 136 -17.85 4.62 0.31
C ARG A 136 -17.88 3.48 -0.71
N GLY A 137 -18.83 3.51 -1.64
CA GLY A 137 -18.97 2.52 -2.69
C GLY A 137 -19.65 1.23 -2.23
N GLY A 138 -20.40 0.67 -3.17
CA GLY A 138 -20.77 -0.74 -3.26
C GLY A 138 -20.75 -1.11 -4.74
N ASP A 139 -20.59 -2.39 -5.07
CA ASP A 139 -20.59 -2.82 -6.48
C ASP A 139 -21.95 -2.43 -7.12
N PRO A 140 -21.99 -1.52 -8.12
CA PRO A 140 -23.24 -1.07 -8.72
C PRO A 140 -24.00 -2.20 -9.44
N ALA A 141 -23.37 -3.37 -9.65
CA ALA A 141 -24.04 -4.57 -10.14
C ALA A 141 -24.88 -5.33 -9.07
N ASP A 142 -24.68 -5.09 -7.76
CA ASP A 142 -25.44 -5.76 -6.70
C ASP A 142 -26.85 -5.16 -6.47
N GLY A 143 -27.05 -3.91 -6.93
CA GLY A 143 -28.31 -3.17 -6.84
C GLY A 143 -28.67 -2.64 -5.44
N SER A 144 -27.74 -2.74 -4.49
CA SER A 144 -27.82 -2.10 -3.18
C SER A 144 -27.61 -0.60 -3.36
N SER A 145 -28.67 0.19 -3.15
CA SER A 145 -28.53 1.64 -3.09
C SER A 145 -27.61 1.98 -1.91
N SER A 146 -26.40 2.46 -2.21
CA SER A 146 -25.54 3.09 -1.22
C SER A 146 -26.40 4.10 -0.43
N SER A 147 -26.38 3.93 0.88
CA SER A 147 -27.15 4.75 1.80
C SER A 147 -26.19 5.15 2.91
N ALA A 148 -25.92 6.46 2.96
CA ALA A 148 -25.02 7.09 3.91
C ALA A 148 -25.19 6.49 5.31
N MET A 149 -24.08 6.08 5.92
CA MET A 149 -24.11 5.41 7.21
C MET A 149 -24.71 6.35 8.26
N THR A 150 -25.68 5.86 9.03
CA THR A 150 -26.24 6.69 10.10
C THR A 150 -25.12 7.04 11.10
N PRO A 151 -25.10 8.25 11.71
CA PRO A 151 -24.01 8.62 12.63
C PRO A 151 -23.76 7.64 13.79
N GLU A 152 -24.78 6.86 14.19
CA GLU A 152 -24.65 5.75 15.14
C GLU A 152 -23.91 4.55 14.55
N ALA A 153 -24.22 4.16 13.30
CA ALA A 153 -23.53 3.08 12.58
C ALA A 153 -22.08 3.47 12.26
N THR A 154 -21.83 4.71 11.83
CA THR A 154 -20.49 5.24 11.55
C THR A 154 -19.64 5.26 12.82
N ALA A 155 -20.19 5.73 13.94
CA ALA A 155 -19.51 5.68 15.23
C ALA A 155 -19.24 4.25 15.72
N ALA A 156 -20.12 3.29 15.45
CA ALA A 156 -19.91 1.88 15.76
C ALA A 156 -18.82 1.23 14.90
N ALA A 157 -18.75 1.58 13.61
CA ALA A 157 -17.68 1.14 12.70
C ALA A 157 -16.33 1.71 13.13
N ALA A 158 -16.24 3.03 13.37
CA ALA A 158 -15.02 3.67 13.87
C ALA A 158 -14.57 3.10 15.23
N ALA A 159 -15.50 2.80 16.15
CA ALA A 159 -15.19 2.12 17.40
C ALA A 159 -14.67 0.69 17.22
N THR A 160 -15.11 -0.01 16.17
CA THR A 160 -14.63 -1.35 15.80
C THR A 160 -13.21 -1.27 15.24
N GLN A 161 -12.97 -0.38 14.28
CA GLN A 161 -11.63 -0.13 13.73
C GLN A 161 -10.62 0.30 14.83
N ARG A 162 -11.05 1.14 15.77
CA ARG A 162 -10.25 1.51 16.96
C ARG A 162 -9.87 0.31 17.83
N ALA A 163 -10.75 -0.70 17.94
CA ALA A 163 -10.48 -1.92 18.69
C ALA A 163 -9.50 -2.85 17.94
N GLN A 164 -9.62 -2.94 16.62
CA GLN A 164 -8.68 -3.65 15.75
C GLN A 164 -7.28 -3.02 15.83
N ALA A 165 -7.18 -1.70 15.63
CA ALA A 165 -5.93 -0.94 15.77
C ALA A 165 -5.23 -1.23 17.11
N ARG A 166 -5.98 -1.18 18.22
CA ARG A 166 -5.46 -1.50 19.55
C ARG A 166 -4.94 -2.94 19.64
N SER A 167 -5.72 -3.93 19.21
CA SER A 167 -5.35 -5.35 19.22
C SER A 167 -4.05 -5.60 18.46
N HIS A 168 -3.90 -4.97 17.30
CA HIS A 168 -2.70 -5.06 16.47
C HIS A 168 -1.48 -4.35 17.09
N TYR A 169 -1.65 -3.18 17.73
CA TYR A 169 -0.56 -2.55 18.49
C TYR A 169 -0.13 -3.37 19.71
N GLU A 170 -1.06 -4.01 20.42
CA GLU A 170 -0.76 -4.92 21.54
C GLU A 170 0.03 -6.15 21.04
N ALA A 171 -0.40 -6.79 19.94
CA ALA A 171 0.33 -7.89 19.33
C ALA A 171 1.71 -7.50 18.74
N CYS A 172 1.87 -6.27 18.24
CA CYS A 172 3.16 -5.72 17.82
C CYS A 172 4.14 -5.60 19.00
N ALA A 173 3.67 -5.11 20.15
CA ALA A 173 4.45 -5.03 21.38
C ALA A 173 4.88 -6.42 21.88
N GLU A 174 3.97 -7.41 21.89
CA GLU A 174 4.27 -8.80 22.30
C GLU A 174 5.42 -9.42 21.50
N VAL A 175 5.47 -9.20 20.17
CA VAL A 175 6.57 -9.69 19.32
C VAL A 175 7.90 -9.05 19.69
N PHE A 176 7.93 -7.75 19.98
CA PHE A 176 9.14 -7.06 20.42
C PHE A 176 9.58 -7.48 21.83
N GLU A 177 8.65 -7.67 22.77
CA GLU A 177 8.96 -8.20 24.10
C GLU A 177 9.55 -9.61 24.02
N LEU A 178 8.95 -10.51 23.23
CA LEU A 178 9.48 -11.85 22.99
C LEU A 178 10.89 -11.81 22.36
N ARG A 179 11.13 -10.89 21.40
CA ARG A 179 12.46 -10.70 20.80
C ARG A 179 13.49 -10.26 21.85
N LEU A 180 13.14 -9.36 22.75
CA LEU A 180 14.00 -8.91 23.86
C LEU A 180 14.28 -10.03 24.87
N GLN A 181 13.27 -10.84 25.20
CA GLN A 181 13.41 -12.02 26.07
C GLN A 181 14.36 -13.08 25.45
N LEU A 182 14.24 -13.36 24.16
CA LEU A 182 15.13 -14.30 23.45
C LEU A 182 16.57 -13.78 23.37
N LEU A 183 16.75 -12.49 23.07
CA LEU A 183 18.08 -11.87 23.03
C LEU A 183 18.77 -11.89 24.40
N THR A 184 18.07 -11.50 25.46
CA THR A 184 18.60 -11.53 26.84
C THR A 184 18.94 -12.94 27.32
N GLN A 185 18.13 -13.95 26.96
CA GLN A 185 18.45 -15.35 27.23
C GLN A 185 19.70 -15.82 26.46
N SER A 186 19.87 -15.41 25.20
CA SER A 186 21.08 -15.75 24.41
C SER A 186 22.35 -15.07 24.91
N ALA A 187 22.23 -13.94 25.63
CA ALA A 187 23.33 -13.20 26.23
C ALA A 187 23.69 -13.67 27.65
N ALA A 188 22.92 -14.60 28.25
CA ALA A 188 23.25 -15.18 29.56
C ALA A 188 24.54 -16.03 29.44
N PRO A 189 25.62 -15.70 30.17
CA PRO A 189 26.92 -16.32 29.92
C PRO A 189 26.96 -17.78 30.39
N ALA A 190 27.76 -18.60 29.70
CA ALA A 190 28.06 -20.00 30.07
C ALA A 190 28.88 -20.16 31.37
N ALA A 191 28.88 -19.16 32.24
CA ALA A 191 29.65 -19.11 33.50
C ALA A 191 29.21 -20.19 34.51
N ALA A 192 27.98 -20.71 34.42
CA ALA A 192 27.47 -21.74 35.31
C ALA A 192 28.07 -23.15 35.06
N ALA A 193 28.83 -23.36 33.98
CA ALA A 193 29.35 -24.67 33.58
C ALA A 193 30.83 -24.93 33.95
N ALA A 194 31.53 -23.95 34.52
CA ALA A 194 32.99 -24.00 34.70
C ALA A 194 33.46 -24.50 36.08
N ASP A 195 32.61 -24.49 37.11
CA ASP A 195 33.02 -24.64 38.52
C ASP A 195 32.75 -26.06 39.08
N ALA A 196 32.94 -27.08 38.25
CA ALA A 196 32.66 -28.48 38.55
C ALA A 196 33.85 -29.40 38.24
N HIS A 197 34.94 -29.22 38.99
CA HIS A 197 36.01 -30.22 39.10
C HIS A 197 36.12 -30.72 40.55
N PRO A 198 35.98 -32.03 40.81
CA PRO A 198 36.04 -32.56 42.16
C PRO A 198 37.47 -32.52 42.68
N ILE A 199 37.67 -31.87 43.83
CA ILE A 199 38.85 -32.09 44.66
C ILE A 199 38.68 -33.44 45.36
N ILE A 200 39.78 -34.19 45.42
CA ILE A 200 39.89 -35.61 45.80
C ILE A 200 39.75 -35.80 47.32
#